data_AF-A0A1D8GBQ9-F1
#
_entry.id   AF-A0A1D8GBQ9-F1
#
_cell.length_a   1.000
_cell.length_b   1.000
_cell.length_c   1.000
_cell.angle_alpha   90.00
_cell.angle_beta   90.00
_cell.angle_gamma   90.00
#
_symmetry.space_group_name_H-M   'P 1'
#
loop_
_entity.id
_entity.type
_entity.pdbx_description
1 polymer ?
#
loop_
_entity_poly.entity_id
_entity_poly.type
_entity_poly.pdbx_seq_one_letter_code
_entity_poly.pdbx_strand_id
1 'polypeptide(L)'
;MCIFQDGVAEGESNPERELCPNDGKHKESSKGDISADPFWNNQKAGEKSLNTAYSSSDTKQLYNVYNGKLVKFQPDNVGGWHAYEVINPAEEVPADVLRQMKKDGVITNSQYNKWIKNK
;
A
#
# COMPACT_ATOMS: atom_id res chain seq x y z
N MET A 1 -18.50 2.98 -6.79
CA MET A 1 -18.06 3.63 -8.03
C MET A 1 -17.13 4.76 -7.61
N CYS A 2 -15.82 4.61 -7.84
CA CYS A 2 -14.90 5.73 -7.66
C CYS A 2 -15.25 6.76 -8.74
N ILE A 3 -15.56 7.98 -8.31
CA ILE A 3 -15.91 9.04 -9.23
C ILE A 3 -14.60 9.58 -9.75
N PHE A 4 -14.25 9.21 -10.99
CA PHE A 4 -13.18 9.87 -11.74
C PHE A 4 -13.46 11.37 -11.74
N GLN A 5 -12.67 12.15 -11.02
CA GLN A 5 -12.66 13.59 -11.18
C GLN A 5 -11.63 13.92 -12.25
N ASP A 6 -12.13 14.24 -13.44
CA ASP A 6 -11.33 14.81 -14.52
C ASP A 6 -10.68 16.14 -14.06
N GLY A 7 -9.34 16.19 -14.12
CA GLY A 7 -8.50 17.38 -13.91
C GLY A 7 -7.53 17.18 -12.73
N VAL A 8 -6.21 17.40 -12.82
CA VAL A 8 -5.52 18.54 -13.43
C VAL A 8 -4.00 18.26 -13.59
N ALA A 9 -3.42 18.83 -14.66
CA ALA A 9 -2.06 19.36 -14.77
C ALA A 9 -0.81 18.44 -14.83
N GLU A 10 -0.06 18.69 -15.92
CA GLU A 10 1.20 18.11 -16.34
C GLU A 10 2.35 18.34 -15.32
N GLY A 11 3.10 17.26 -15.03
CA GLY A 11 4.33 17.31 -14.24
C GLY A 11 4.85 15.92 -13.89
N GLU A 12 5.74 15.38 -14.72
CA GLU A 12 6.54 14.15 -14.58
C GLU A 12 6.50 13.42 -13.22
N SER A 13 5.81 12.27 -13.12
CA SER A 13 6.28 11.05 -12.42
C SER A 13 5.17 10.00 -12.29
N ASN A 14 5.26 8.89 -13.05
CA ASN A 14 4.33 7.73 -13.01
C ASN A 14 2.86 8.08 -13.38
N PRO A 15 2.06 7.19 -13.97
CA PRO A 15 0.63 7.47 -14.17
C PRO A 15 -0.01 7.74 -12.81
N GLU A 16 -0.75 8.85 -12.67
CA GLU A 16 -1.47 9.22 -11.45
C GLU A 16 -2.33 8.02 -10.99
N ARG A 17 -1.89 7.36 -9.93
CA ARG A 17 -2.64 6.26 -9.34
C ARG A 17 -3.63 6.87 -8.36
N GLU A 18 -4.92 6.72 -8.65
CA GLU A 18 -5.97 7.22 -7.78
C GLU A 18 -6.24 6.22 -6.65
N LEU A 19 -6.15 6.68 -5.41
CA LEU A 19 -6.51 5.88 -4.25
C LEU A 19 -8.03 5.95 -4.05
N CYS A 20 -8.70 4.84 -4.31
CA CYS A 20 -10.11 4.69 -3.99
C CYS A 20 -10.27 4.42 -2.49
N PRO A 21 -10.93 5.31 -1.72
CA PRO A 21 -11.26 5.02 -0.34
C PRO A 21 -12.10 3.75 -0.30
N ASN A 22 -11.78 2.89 0.65
CA ASN A 22 -12.55 1.67 0.79
C ASN A 22 -13.97 1.99 1.26
N ASP A 23 -14.93 1.08 1.05
CA ASP A 23 -16.39 1.23 1.20
C ASP A 23 -16.91 1.62 2.61
N GLY A 24 -16.01 2.04 3.50
CA GLY A 24 -16.26 2.47 4.86
C GLY A 24 -16.21 1.33 5.88
N LYS A 25 -16.08 0.06 5.45
CA LYS A 25 -16.04 -1.09 6.35
C LYS A 25 -14.65 -1.41 6.92
N HIS A 26 -13.61 -0.79 6.38
CA HIS A 26 -12.21 -1.05 6.77
C HIS A 26 -11.61 0.11 7.59
N LYS A 27 -12.45 0.89 8.29
CA LYS A 27 -11.97 2.03 9.09
C LYS A 27 -11.28 1.58 10.39
N GLU A 28 -10.35 2.41 10.86
CA GLU A 28 -9.69 2.39 12.17
C GLU A 28 -8.80 1.20 12.50
N SER A 29 -9.29 -0.04 12.45
CA SER A 29 -8.54 -1.22 12.88
C SER A 29 -9.04 -2.48 12.20
N SER A 30 -8.12 -3.40 11.96
CA SER A 30 -8.46 -4.71 11.40
C SER A 30 -9.39 -5.47 12.34
N LYS A 31 -10.50 -5.99 11.82
CA LYS A 31 -11.49 -6.76 12.60
C LYS A 31 -11.69 -8.13 11.95
N GLY A 32 -11.17 -9.18 12.58
CA GLY A 32 -11.19 -10.53 12.01
C GLY A 32 -10.45 -10.57 10.67
N ASP A 33 -11.14 -11.01 9.62
CA ASP A 33 -10.59 -11.11 8.25
C ASP A 33 -10.56 -9.75 7.50
N ILE A 34 -11.04 -8.67 8.10
CA ILE A 34 -11.10 -7.35 7.49
C ILE A 34 -9.82 -6.58 7.85
N SER A 35 -8.91 -6.41 6.89
CA SER A 35 -7.74 -5.51 7.05
C SER A 35 -8.18 -4.05 7.16
N ALA A 36 -7.59 -3.28 8.08
CA ALA A 36 -7.81 -1.83 8.13
C ALA A 36 -7.28 -1.14 6.86
N ASP A 37 -7.97 -0.09 6.41
CA ASP A 37 -7.47 0.91 5.48
C ASP A 37 -6.70 1.94 6.31
N PRO A 38 -5.35 2.00 6.22
CA PRO A 38 -4.55 2.92 7.01
C PRO A 38 -4.71 4.39 6.59
N PHE A 39 -5.38 4.66 5.47
CA PHE A 39 -5.58 5.99 4.91
C PHE A 39 -7.04 6.45 4.92
N TRP A 40 -7.92 5.73 5.62
CA TRP A 40 -9.36 6.02 5.66
C TRP A 40 -9.71 7.47 6.06
N ASN A 41 -8.86 8.11 6.87
CA ASN A 41 -9.01 9.49 7.33
C ASN A 41 -8.04 10.48 6.66
N ASN A 42 -7.17 10.02 5.76
CA ASN A 42 -6.14 10.85 5.12
C ASN A 42 -5.79 10.33 3.72
N GLN A 43 -6.70 10.56 2.76
CA GLN A 43 -6.53 10.14 1.37
C GLN A 43 -5.26 10.71 0.72
N LYS A 44 -4.91 11.96 1.01
CA LYS A 44 -3.69 12.60 0.48
C LYS A 44 -2.40 11.89 0.91
N ALA A 45 -2.34 11.41 2.16
CA ALA A 45 -1.22 10.58 2.60
C ALA A 45 -1.20 9.23 1.88
N GLY A 46 -2.38 8.68 1.59
CA GLY A 46 -2.55 7.44 0.87
C GLY A 46 -2.12 7.53 -0.60
N GLU A 47 -2.52 8.58 -1.33
CA GLU A 47 -2.06 8.86 -2.70
C GLU A 47 -0.53 9.03 -2.75
N LYS A 48 0.04 9.79 -1.81
CA LYS A 48 1.49 9.95 -1.71
C LYS A 48 2.19 8.61 -1.46
N SER A 49 1.60 7.76 -0.62
CA SER A 49 2.13 6.42 -0.34
C SER A 49 1.98 5.50 -1.55
N LEU A 50 0.88 5.59 -2.30
CA LEU A 50 0.66 4.82 -3.51
C LEU A 50 1.64 5.19 -4.63
N ASN A 51 1.95 6.48 -4.79
CA ASN A 51 2.90 6.96 -5.79
C ASN A 51 4.36 6.60 -5.47
N THR A 52 4.67 6.42 -4.20
CA THR A 52 6.00 5.96 -3.72
C THR A 52 6.04 4.47 -3.39
N ALA A 53 4.99 3.72 -3.74
CA ALA A 53 4.90 2.30 -3.45
C ALA A 53 5.84 1.48 -4.33
N TYR A 54 6.36 0.41 -3.74
CA TYR A 54 7.22 -0.57 -4.38
C TYR A 54 6.37 -1.60 -5.10
N SER A 55 6.80 -1.98 -6.30
CA SER A 55 6.21 -3.09 -7.06
C SER A 55 7.14 -4.30 -6.99
N SER A 56 6.54 -5.49 -7.08
CA SER A 56 7.29 -6.73 -7.29
C SER A 56 7.04 -7.23 -8.72
N SER A 57 8.02 -7.93 -9.30
CA SER A 57 7.82 -8.66 -10.57
C SER A 57 6.77 -9.76 -10.46
N ASP A 58 6.53 -10.26 -9.24
CA ASP A 58 5.76 -11.49 -9.02
C ASP A 58 4.27 -11.20 -8.80
N THR A 59 3.91 -9.96 -8.49
CA THR A 59 2.55 -9.57 -8.11
C THR A 59 2.14 -8.24 -8.74
N LYS A 60 0.87 -8.11 -9.12
CA LYS A 60 0.27 -6.83 -9.56
C LYS A 60 -0.04 -5.86 -8.41
N GLN A 61 0.21 -6.27 -7.17
CA GLN A 61 -0.02 -5.45 -5.97
C GLN A 61 1.19 -4.52 -5.75
N LEU A 62 0.93 -3.36 -5.16
CA LEU A 62 1.97 -2.45 -4.73
C LEU A 62 2.09 -2.47 -3.21
N TYR A 63 3.27 -2.16 -2.70
CA TYR A 63 3.56 -2.26 -1.27
C TYR A 63 4.28 -1.02 -0.79
N ASN A 64 3.90 -0.50 0.37
CA ASN A 64 4.60 0.59 1.02
C ASN A 64 4.55 0.44 2.55
N VAL A 65 5.24 1.32 3.25
CA VAL A 65 5.23 1.41 4.71
C VAL A 65 4.69 2.76 5.12
N TYR A 66 3.67 2.75 5.96
CA TYR A 66 3.05 3.95 6.51
C TYR A 66 2.94 3.81 8.03
N ASN A 67 3.42 4.81 8.78
CA ASN A 67 3.46 4.79 10.25
C ASN A 67 4.08 3.50 10.84
N GLY A 68 5.10 2.94 10.17
CA GLY A 68 5.78 1.71 10.60
C GLY A 68 5.02 0.41 10.34
N LYS A 69 3.86 0.49 9.68
CA LYS A 69 3.03 -0.65 9.26
C LYS A 69 3.15 -0.88 7.76
N LEU A 70 3.13 -2.14 7.33
CA LEU A 70 3.09 -2.48 5.91
C LEU A 70 1.69 -2.28 5.36
N VAL A 71 1.63 -1.70 4.17
CA VAL A 71 0.41 -1.43 3.43
C VAL A 71 0.55 -2.04 2.05
N LYS A 72 -0.48 -2.76 1.61
CA LYS A 72 -0.62 -3.26 0.25
C LYS A 72 -1.68 -2.44 -0.47
N PHE A 73 -1.43 -2.12 -1.73
CA PHE A 73 -2.38 -1.51 -2.62
C PHE A 73 -2.77 -2.53 -3.67
N GLN A 74 -4.05 -2.84 -3.72
CA GLN A 74 -4.62 -3.74 -4.71
C GLN A 74 -5.28 -2.94 -5.82
N PRO A 75 -4.94 -3.21 -7.10
CA PRO A 75 -5.61 -2.54 -8.21
C PRO A 75 -7.03 -3.10 -8.35
N ASP A 76 -7.99 -2.21 -8.58
CA ASP A 76 -9.35 -2.55 -8.98
C ASP A 76 -9.43 -2.73 -10.51
N ASN A 77 -10.43 -3.46 -10.98
CA ASN A 77 -10.69 -3.70 -12.41
C ASN A 77 -11.06 -2.43 -13.18
N VAL A 78 -11.35 -1.34 -12.47
CA VAL A 78 -11.81 -0.07 -13.03
C VAL A 78 -10.68 0.97 -13.12
N GLY A 79 -9.50 0.70 -12.53
CA GLY A 79 -8.34 1.61 -12.55
C GLY A 79 -8.05 2.34 -11.24
N GLY A 80 -8.85 2.11 -10.20
CA GLY A 80 -8.58 2.59 -8.85
C GLY A 80 -7.65 1.68 -8.05
N TRP A 81 -7.10 2.17 -6.95
CA TRP A 81 -6.31 1.38 -6.01
C TRP A 81 -6.95 1.37 -4.64
N HIS A 82 -6.93 0.22 -3.97
CA HIS A 82 -7.42 0.08 -2.60
C HIS A 82 -6.28 -0.25 -1.65
N ALA A 83 -6.14 0.53 -0.57
CA ALA A 83 -5.12 0.31 0.44
C ALA A 83 -5.64 -0.60 1.56
N TYR A 84 -4.80 -1.56 1.95
CA TYR A 84 -5.04 -2.45 3.08
C TYR A 84 -3.78 -2.61 3.91
N GLU A 85 -3.93 -2.61 5.24
CA GLU A 85 -2.86 -3.00 6.15
C GLU A 85 -2.55 -4.49 5.97
N VAL A 86 -1.26 -4.80 5.86
CA VAL A 86 -0.76 -6.17 5.78
C VAL A 86 -0.59 -6.72 7.19
N ILE A 87 -1.32 -7.80 7.49
CA ILE A 87 -1.26 -8.45 8.82
C ILE A 87 -0.08 -9.42 8.88
N ASN A 88 0.15 -10.18 7.78
CA ASN A 88 1.22 -11.17 7.69
C ASN A 88 2.24 -10.81 6.59
N PRO A 89 3.20 -9.90 6.85
CA PRO A 89 4.23 -9.52 5.90
C PRO A 89 5.02 -10.67 5.26
N ALA A 90 5.29 -11.73 6.02
CA ALA A 90 6.14 -12.84 5.58
C ALA A 90 5.51 -13.68 4.47
N GLU A 91 4.18 -13.75 4.46
CA GLU A 91 3.40 -14.55 3.51
C GLU A 91 2.86 -13.67 2.37
N GLU A 92 2.47 -12.43 2.68
CA GLU A 92 1.77 -11.55 1.75
C GLU A 92 2.68 -10.60 0.97
N VAL A 93 3.88 -10.30 1.48
CA VAL A 93 4.80 -9.34 0.87
C VAL A 93 5.99 -10.07 0.25
N PRO A 94 6.23 -9.88 -1.05
CA PRO A 94 7.40 -10.39 -1.74
C PRO A 94 8.72 -9.97 -1.07
N ALA A 95 9.64 -10.92 -0.94
CA ALA A 95 10.90 -10.67 -0.21
C ALA A 95 11.82 -9.67 -0.94
N ASP A 96 11.70 -9.53 -2.26
CA ASP A 96 12.35 -8.50 -3.08
C ASP A 96 11.92 -7.09 -2.66
N VAL A 97 10.63 -6.86 -2.46
CA VAL A 97 10.07 -5.59 -1.97
C VAL A 97 10.64 -5.27 -0.59
N LEU A 98 10.62 -6.23 0.33
CA LEU A 98 11.19 -6.04 1.68
C LEU A 98 12.69 -5.69 1.62
N ARG A 99 13.43 -6.32 0.71
CA ARG A 99 14.85 -6.00 0.49
C ARG A 99 15.05 -4.58 -0.05
N GLN A 100 14.21 -4.13 -0.98
CA GLN A 100 14.26 -2.76 -1.52
C GLN A 100 13.95 -1.73 -0.44
N MET A 101 12.86 -1.90 0.31
CA MET A 101 12.50 -1.03 1.42
C MET A 101 13.62 -0.91 2.46
N LYS A 102 14.30 -2.02 2.76
CA LYS A 102 15.46 -2.02 3.66
C LYS A 102 16.62 -1.24 3.06
N LYS A 103 16.93 -1.46 1.78
CA LYS A 103 18.02 -0.78 1.08
C LYS A 103 17.83 0.73 1.06
N ASP A 104 16.59 1.17 0.87
CA ASP A 104 16.21 2.58 0.82
C ASP A 104 16.05 3.20 2.23
N GLY A 105 16.22 2.41 3.29
CA GLY A 105 16.13 2.88 4.67
C GLY A 105 14.71 3.14 5.17
N VAL A 106 13.68 2.76 4.38
CA VAL A 106 12.26 2.87 4.77
C VAL A 106 11.96 1.97 5.98
N ILE A 107 12.64 0.82 6.06
CA ILE A 107 12.51 -0.12 7.16
C ILE A 107 13.86 -0.42 7.79
N THR A 108 13.84 -0.66 9.10
CA THR A 108 15.04 -1.06 9.84
C THR A 108 15.40 -2.53 9.61
N ASN A 109 16.65 -2.89 9.87
CA ASN A 109 17.10 -4.29 9.87
C ASN A 109 16.26 -5.18 10.80
N SER A 110 15.80 -4.64 11.93
CA SER A 110 14.95 -5.37 12.89
C SER A 110 13.57 -5.67 12.31
N GLN A 111 12.94 -4.69 11.66
CA GLN A 111 11.65 -4.88 10.98
C GLN A 111 11.77 -5.89 9.84
N TYR A 112 12.78 -5.74 8.97
CA TYR A 112 13.05 -6.67 7.89
C TYR A 112 13.18 -8.12 8.41
N ASN A 113 13.99 -8.33 9.45
CA ASN A 113 14.18 -9.66 10.02
C ASN A 113 12.91 -10.24 10.63
N LYS A 114 12.06 -9.43 11.25
CA LYS A 114 10.75 -9.88 11.76
C LYS A 114 9.81 -10.27 10.62
N TRP A 115 9.79 -9.47 9.56
CA TRP A 115 8.88 -9.66 8.44
C TRP A 115 9.27 -10.79 7.51
N ILE A 116 10.56 -11.17 7.42
CA ILE A 116 10.97 -12.31 6.59
C ILE A 116 11.01 -13.65 7.34
N LYS A 117 11.13 -13.63 8.68
CA LYS A 117 11.27 -14.84 9.49
C LYS A 117 9.96 -15.52 9.84
N ASN A 118 8.83 -14.83 9.73
CA ASN A 118 7.53 -15.35 10.13
C ASN A 118 6.87 -16.20 9.03
N LYS A 119 7.68 -16.93 8.25
CA LYS A 119 7.31 -17.68 7.05
C LYS A 119 7.19 -19.17 7.34
#